data_AF-A0A9J5XKA6-F1
#
_entry.id   AF-A0A9J5XKA6-F1
#
_cell.length_a   1.000
_cell.length_b   1.000
_cell.length_c   1.000
_cell.angle_alpha   90.00
_cell.angle_beta   90.00
_cell.angle_gamma   90.00
#
_symmetry.space_group_name_H-M   'P 1'
#
loop_
_entity.id
_entity.type
_entity.pdbx_description
1 polymer ?
#
loop_
_entity_poly.entity_id
_entity_poly.type
_entity_poly.pdbx_seq_one_letter_code
_entity_poly.pdbx_strand_id
1 'polypeptide(L)'
;MAAHAPDTLRMLGKEATYDETRILGAFQYVYSDTFLHCDKTPLPRNPAAWSSWNFLRTMNDRVYDASPFYNVFNKEVFLSLECVNQQNLGETERPYCVTLNPPHTPEHMLLKWTTSHPVPSVAASRASSELYQIQGKRGIWFCGAYQGYGFQEDGLKAGTISAQGLLKKNFSILKNPKQMVPTWAETGARLLVATQGDLGLADAFIHGDFSFVDKNDGLLNLFMIFVNNRDLKASVTRSTAVSSAKNFIRCVSNQNTLTQARRNISRHYDLSNELFSLFLDETMTYSCAIFTSEEEDLKVAQERKISLLIEKAKVKKEHHILEIGCGWGSLAVEVVEQTGCKYTGINLSEQQLKYAKLRVQQAGFQDHITFLLCDYHQLPNMSRYDRIISCEMLESVGHQFMEEFFTCCEYALAEDGILVLQFISIPDERYDKYRQSSDFIKKYIFPGGSLPALSRCRAPRRHRNPLLSNAEMLAEKLPRKTKTIFNNFLTSQIHALEFDDKFIRTWEYYFDYCAAGFKTHTFGDYQIVFSRPGNVSTFGDPYNVIVPSAY
;
A
#
# COMPACT_ATOMS: atom_id res chain seq x y z
N MET A 1 0.91 32.69 -35.39
CA MET A 1 0.22 33.47 -34.35
C MET A 1 0.65 32.92 -32.99
N ALA A 2 1.46 33.69 -32.27
CA ALA A 2 2.01 33.33 -30.97
C ALA A 2 1.28 34.13 -29.88
N ALA A 3 0.09 33.67 -29.50
CA ALA A 3 -0.79 34.36 -28.56
C ALA A 3 -1.66 33.34 -27.81
N HIS A 4 -2.34 33.77 -26.74
CA HIS A 4 -3.35 32.92 -26.11
C HIS A 4 -4.47 32.59 -27.10
N ALA A 5 -5.13 31.45 -26.91
CA ALA A 5 -6.15 30.98 -27.86
C ALA A 5 -7.32 31.96 -28.02
N PRO A 6 -7.85 32.60 -26.95
CA PRO A 6 -8.87 33.64 -27.09
C PRO A 6 -8.36 34.88 -27.84
N ASP A 7 -7.11 35.30 -27.61
CA ASP A 7 -6.49 36.41 -28.33
C ASP A 7 -6.33 36.10 -29.82
N THR A 8 -5.93 34.87 -30.12
CA THR A 8 -5.81 34.36 -31.48
C THR A 8 -7.15 34.43 -32.20
N LEU A 9 -8.24 34.00 -31.56
CA LEU A 9 -9.58 34.11 -32.13
C LEU A 9 -10.01 35.57 -32.31
N ARG A 10 -9.70 36.45 -31.37
CA ARG A 10 -9.94 37.90 -31.53
C ARG A 10 -9.19 38.49 -32.72
N MET A 11 -7.93 38.10 -32.91
CA MET A 11 -7.10 38.54 -34.02
C MET A 11 -7.61 38.00 -35.38
N LEU A 12 -8.07 36.76 -35.43
CA LEU A 12 -8.69 36.18 -36.63
C LEU A 12 -10.06 36.81 -36.95
N GLY A 13 -10.78 37.25 -35.93
CA GLY A 13 -12.07 37.93 -36.08
C GLY A 13 -13.08 37.09 -36.87
N LYS A 14 -13.74 37.71 -37.87
CA LYS A 14 -14.73 37.04 -38.72
C LYS A 14 -14.12 36.04 -39.71
N GLU A 15 -12.79 36.01 -39.86
CA GLU A 15 -12.09 35.12 -40.78
C GLU A 15 -11.72 33.77 -40.15
N ALA A 16 -12.00 33.59 -38.86
CA ALA A 16 -11.81 32.33 -38.16
C ALA A 16 -12.73 31.25 -38.76
N THR A 17 -12.15 30.13 -39.16
CA THR A 17 -12.93 28.98 -39.64
C THR A 17 -13.72 28.34 -38.50
N TYR A 18 -14.69 27.49 -38.87
CA TYR A 18 -15.42 26.69 -37.90
C TYR A 18 -14.48 25.85 -37.01
N ASP A 19 -13.51 25.17 -37.61
CA ASP A 19 -12.55 24.33 -36.88
C ASP A 19 -11.62 25.16 -35.98
N GLU A 20 -11.12 26.30 -36.45
CA GLU A 20 -10.30 27.21 -35.63
C GLU A 20 -11.10 27.74 -34.43
N THR A 21 -12.35 28.17 -34.65
CA THR A 21 -13.23 28.67 -33.58
C THR A 21 -13.54 27.59 -32.55
N ARG A 22 -13.85 26.38 -33.00
CA ARG A 22 -14.18 25.24 -32.14
C ARG A 22 -12.97 24.78 -31.33
N ILE A 23 -11.81 24.64 -31.96
CA ILE A 23 -10.59 24.11 -31.32
C ILE A 23 -9.98 25.18 -30.40
N LEU A 24 -9.74 26.40 -30.89
CA LEU A 24 -9.12 27.45 -30.08
C LEU A 24 -10.07 27.97 -28.98
N GLY A 25 -11.38 27.96 -29.22
CA GLY A 25 -12.40 28.40 -28.26
C GLY A 25 -12.58 27.46 -27.07
N ALA A 26 -12.10 26.22 -27.18
CA ALA A 26 -12.12 25.26 -26.08
C ALA A 26 -11.10 25.56 -24.97
N PHE A 27 -10.09 26.39 -25.25
CA PHE A 27 -9.07 26.77 -24.27
C PHE A 27 -9.51 28.02 -23.50
N GLN A 28 -10.01 27.79 -22.29
CA GLN A 28 -10.39 28.84 -21.34
C GLN A 28 -9.17 29.31 -20.55
N TYR A 29 -9.22 30.55 -20.05
CA TYR A 29 -8.15 31.15 -19.27
C TYR A 29 -8.71 31.80 -18.01
N VAL A 30 -7.96 31.68 -16.92
CA VAL A 30 -8.20 32.44 -15.69
C VAL A 30 -7.11 33.49 -15.56
N TYR A 31 -7.50 34.68 -15.14
CA TYR A 31 -6.59 35.79 -14.90
C TYR A 31 -6.35 35.91 -13.40
N SER A 32 -5.08 36.06 -13.04
CA SER A 32 -4.62 36.20 -11.67
C SER A 32 -3.81 37.48 -11.53
N ASP A 33 -4.06 38.22 -10.46
CA ASP A 33 -3.17 39.29 -10.03
C ASP A 33 -1.94 38.68 -9.36
N THR A 34 -0.77 39.05 -9.86
CA THR A 34 0.52 38.55 -9.41
C THR A 34 1.32 39.67 -8.79
N PHE A 35 1.94 39.39 -7.65
CA PHE A 35 2.69 40.35 -6.85
C PHE A 35 4.11 39.83 -6.63
N LEU A 36 5.12 40.59 -7.04
CA LEU A 36 6.51 40.40 -6.62
C LEU A 36 6.76 41.28 -5.40
N HIS A 37 7.21 40.69 -4.29
CA HIS A 37 7.39 41.38 -3.02
C HIS A 37 8.48 40.72 -2.16
N CYS A 38 8.83 41.35 -1.04
CA CYS A 38 9.73 40.77 -0.03
C CYS A 38 9.03 40.37 1.28
N ASP A 39 7.69 40.42 1.31
CA ASP A 39 6.89 39.96 2.45
C ASP A 39 7.01 38.45 2.69
N LYS A 40 7.32 38.08 3.94
CA LYS A 40 7.42 36.69 4.42
C LYS A 40 6.09 36.17 4.97
N THR A 41 5.11 37.04 5.25
CA THR A 41 3.82 36.64 5.83
C THR A 41 3.06 35.60 5.01
N PRO A 42 3.16 35.53 3.66
CA PRO A 42 2.50 34.49 2.88
C PRO A 42 3.21 33.12 2.92
N LEU A 43 4.45 33.06 3.45
CA LEU A 43 5.23 31.83 3.55
C LEU A 43 4.90 31.05 4.83
N PRO A 44 5.17 29.73 4.88
CA PRO A 44 5.05 28.94 6.10
C PRO A 44 5.83 29.57 7.26
N ARG A 45 5.24 29.55 8.46
CA ARG A 45 5.91 30.09 9.67
C ARG A 45 7.24 29.40 9.98
N ASN A 46 7.37 28.13 9.62
CA ASN A 46 8.60 27.37 9.77
C ASN A 46 9.48 27.54 8.51
N PRO A 47 10.66 28.20 8.59
CA PRO A 47 11.56 28.39 7.46
C PRO A 47 12.06 27.09 6.82
N ALA A 48 12.16 26.00 7.60
CA ALA A 48 12.56 24.69 7.07
C ALA A 48 11.50 24.07 6.14
N ALA A 49 10.25 24.58 6.17
CA ALA A 49 9.17 24.15 5.29
C ALA A 49 9.02 25.07 4.05
N TRP A 50 9.89 26.07 3.89
CA TRP A 50 9.87 26.92 2.71
C TRP A 50 10.26 26.10 1.48
N SER A 51 9.43 26.23 0.45
CA SER A 51 9.63 25.54 -0.82
C SER A 51 9.53 26.54 -1.96
N SER A 52 9.97 26.13 -3.15
CA SER A 52 9.82 26.97 -4.34
C SER A 52 8.36 27.27 -4.67
N TRP A 53 7.39 26.47 -4.20
CA TRP A 53 5.94 26.64 -4.42
C TRP A 53 5.16 26.36 -3.13
N ASN A 54 4.70 27.41 -2.45
CA ASN A 54 3.90 27.28 -1.22
C ASN A 54 2.43 27.59 -1.50
N PHE A 55 1.51 26.73 -1.05
CA PHE A 55 0.07 26.91 -1.28
C PHE A 55 -0.65 27.12 0.05
N LEU A 56 -1.52 28.12 0.12
CA LEU A 56 -2.43 28.33 1.24
C LEU A 56 -3.86 28.08 0.79
N ARG A 57 -4.56 27.13 1.42
CA ARG A 57 -5.99 26.89 1.21
C ARG A 57 -6.79 27.64 2.27
N THR A 58 -7.72 28.48 1.83
CA THR A 58 -8.73 29.04 2.74
C THR A 58 -9.87 28.02 2.90
N MET A 59 -10.19 27.63 4.14
CA MET A 59 -11.31 26.75 4.44
C MET A 59 -12.50 27.63 4.79
N ASN A 60 -13.38 27.92 3.83
CA ASN A 60 -14.72 28.36 4.16
C ASN A 60 -15.66 27.14 4.13
N ASP A 61 -16.19 26.79 5.30
CA ASP A 61 -17.20 25.74 5.47
C ASP A 61 -18.48 26.11 4.72
N ARG A 62 -18.67 25.60 3.50
CA ARG A 62 -19.97 25.40 2.81
C ARG A 62 -19.84 24.50 1.58
N VAL A 63 -19.91 23.20 1.86
CA VAL A 63 -20.56 22.09 1.14
C VAL A 63 -21.04 22.23 -0.34
N TYR A 64 -20.60 21.23 -1.13
CA TYR A 64 -21.02 20.65 -2.44
C TYR A 64 -21.00 21.48 -3.73
N ASP A 65 -19.98 21.24 -4.58
CA ASP A 65 -20.21 20.82 -5.97
C ASP A 65 -19.05 19.96 -6.52
N ALA A 66 -19.37 18.99 -7.37
CA ALA A 66 -18.52 17.87 -7.76
C ALA A 66 -17.48 18.23 -8.85
N SER A 67 -16.26 18.60 -8.46
CA SER A 67 -15.01 18.35 -9.20
C SER A 67 -13.79 18.90 -8.43
N PRO A 68 -12.80 18.06 -8.01
CA PRO A 68 -11.62 18.54 -7.28
C PRO A 68 -10.71 19.45 -8.11
N PHE A 69 -10.75 19.33 -9.44
CA PHE A 69 -9.86 20.08 -10.35
C PHE A 69 -10.33 21.51 -10.63
N TYR A 70 -11.64 21.80 -10.53
CA TYR A 70 -12.19 23.12 -10.85
C TYR A 70 -11.98 24.16 -9.75
N ASN A 71 -11.91 23.75 -8.48
CA ASN A 71 -11.78 24.67 -7.34
C ASN A 71 -10.35 25.12 -7.03
N VAL A 72 -9.32 24.49 -7.60
CA VAL A 72 -7.92 24.93 -7.41
C VAL A 72 -7.66 26.26 -8.14
N PHE A 73 -8.37 26.51 -9.24
CA PHE A 73 -8.20 27.72 -10.06
C PHE A 73 -9.27 28.79 -9.82
N ASN A 74 -10.34 28.46 -9.09
CA ASN A 74 -11.35 29.44 -8.69
C ASN A 74 -11.26 29.75 -7.18
N LYS A 75 -10.60 30.87 -6.89
CA LYS A 75 -10.79 31.77 -5.74
C LYS A 75 -10.27 31.43 -4.33
N GLU A 76 -9.79 30.23 -3.99
CA GLU A 76 -9.41 29.97 -2.57
C GLU A 76 -8.05 29.26 -2.35
N VAL A 77 -7.16 29.30 -3.35
CA VAL A 77 -5.76 28.86 -3.22
C VAL A 77 -4.80 29.94 -3.70
N PHE A 78 -3.89 30.37 -2.83
CA PHE A 78 -2.85 31.34 -3.17
C PHE A 78 -1.50 30.65 -3.19
N LEU A 79 -0.71 30.94 -4.22
CA LEU A 79 0.61 30.40 -4.41
C LEU A 79 1.64 31.47 -4.10
N SER A 80 2.61 31.17 -3.25
CA SER A 80 3.80 32.00 -3.02
C SER A 80 5.06 31.27 -3.46
N LEU A 81 5.75 31.83 -4.46
CA LEU A 81 6.99 31.32 -5.03
C LEU A 81 8.18 32.00 -4.38
N GLU A 82 9.09 31.24 -3.77
CA GLU A 82 10.38 31.81 -3.34
C GLU A 82 11.37 31.80 -4.52
N CYS A 83 11.61 32.97 -5.10
CA CYS A 83 12.44 33.12 -6.29
C CYS A 83 13.93 32.89 -6.01
N VAL A 84 14.39 33.10 -4.78
CA VAL A 84 15.81 32.89 -4.40
C VAL A 84 16.21 31.44 -4.59
N ASN A 85 15.37 30.50 -4.12
CA ASN A 85 15.59 29.06 -4.26
C ASN A 85 15.41 28.53 -5.69
N GLN A 86 14.61 29.20 -6.52
CA GLN A 86 14.33 28.75 -7.89
C GLN A 86 15.30 29.32 -8.94
N GLN A 87 15.83 30.54 -8.72
CA GLN A 87 16.66 31.25 -9.68
C GLN A 87 18.14 31.40 -9.27
N ASN A 88 18.56 30.89 -8.10
CA ASN A 88 19.94 31.01 -7.59
C ASN A 88 20.45 32.46 -7.59
N LEU A 89 19.64 33.39 -7.07
CA LEU A 89 19.92 34.83 -7.10
C LEU A 89 21.02 35.29 -6.11
N GLY A 90 21.72 34.35 -5.46
CA GLY A 90 22.71 34.62 -4.41
C GLY A 90 22.08 34.79 -3.03
N GLU A 91 22.91 34.88 -1.97
CA GLU A 91 22.43 35.21 -0.63
C GLU A 91 21.94 36.66 -0.61
N THR A 92 20.63 36.84 -0.50
CA THR A 92 20.00 38.15 -0.33
C THR A 92 19.48 38.27 1.10
N GLU A 93 19.61 39.45 1.73
CA GLU A 93 19.11 39.68 3.11
C GLU A 93 17.58 39.47 3.25
N ARG A 94 16.85 39.52 2.12
CA ARG A 94 15.39 39.35 2.07
C ARG A 94 15.01 38.34 0.98
N PRO A 95 14.00 37.48 1.21
CA PRO A 95 13.48 36.60 0.18
C PRO A 95 12.68 37.42 -0.82
N TYR A 96 12.80 37.07 -2.11
CA TYR A 96 11.92 37.57 -3.15
C TYR A 96 10.81 36.56 -3.38
N CYS A 97 9.57 37.01 -3.24
CA CYS A 97 8.38 36.19 -3.36
C CYS A 97 7.51 36.65 -4.52
N VAL A 98 7.00 35.69 -5.30
CA VAL A 98 5.93 35.95 -6.27
C VAL A 98 4.65 35.29 -5.79
N THR A 99 3.64 36.10 -5.46
CA THR A 99 2.37 35.61 -4.93
C THR A 99 1.21 35.86 -5.88
N LEU A 100 0.42 34.81 -6.15
CA LEU A 100 -0.78 34.87 -6.98
C LEU A 100 -2.02 35.09 -6.12
N ASN A 101 -2.81 36.12 -6.46
CA ASN A 101 -4.11 36.51 -5.89
C ASN A 101 -4.19 36.72 -4.37
N PRO A 102 -3.14 37.14 -3.63
CA PRO A 102 -3.13 37.07 -2.17
C PRO A 102 -4.36 37.72 -1.49
N PRO A 103 -4.82 37.19 -0.34
CA PRO A 103 -6.05 37.64 0.33
C PRO A 103 -5.96 39.07 0.86
N HIS A 104 -4.73 39.57 1.03
CA HIS A 104 -4.40 40.96 1.28
C HIS A 104 -3.21 41.34 0.40
N THR A 105 -3.01 42.63 0.16
CA THR A 105 -1.84 43.10 -0.61
C THR A 105 -0.57 42.86 0.21
N PRO A 106 0.44 42.13 -0.32
CA PRO A 106 1.66 41.84 0.43
C PRO A 106 2.45 43.11 0.75
N GLU A 107 3.11 43.12 1.90
CA GLU A 107 4.01 44.22 2.28
C GLU A 107 5.27 44.26 1.39
N HIS A 108 5.98 45.39 1.36
CA HIS A 108 7.22 45.52 0.58
C HIS A 108 7.09 45.05 -0.90
N MET A 109 5.95 45.40 -1.53
CA MET A 109 5.70 45.09 -2.95
C MET A 109 6.69 45.83 -3.85
N LEU A 110 7.22 45.10 -4.82
CA LEU A 110 8.10 45.63 -5.88
C LEU A 110 7.36 45.79 -7.20
N LEU A 111 6.50 44.84 -7.55
CA LEU A 111 5.75 44.86 -8.82
C LEU A 111 4.40 44.14 -8.69
N LYS A 112 3.37 44.69 -9.34
CA LYS A 112 2.08 44.02 -9.56
C LYS A 112 1.81 43.92 -11.06
N TRP A 113 1.39 42.75 -11.53
CA TRP A 113 0.90 42.56 -12.89
C TRP A 113 -0.22 41.51 -12.92
N THR A 114 -0.98 41.46 -14.01
CA THR A 114 -1.98 40.41 -14.22
C THR A 114 -1.38 39.37 -15.16
N THR A 115 -1.47 38.09 -14.78
CA THR A 115 -1.08 36.96 -15.61
C THR A 115 -2.29 36.09 -15.92
N SER A 116 -2.27 35.38 -17.04
CA SER A 116 -3.32 34.44 -17.41
C SER A 116 -2.79 33.03 -17.55
N HIS A 117 -3.54 32.07 -17.01
CA HIS A 117 -3.22 30.65 -17.10
C HIS A 117 -4.34 29.90 -17.80
N PRO A 118 -4.02 28.96 -18.71
CA PRO A 118 -5.03 28.13 -19.35
C PRO A 118 -5.67 27.19 -18.31
N VAL A 119 -6.98 27.04 -18.39
CA VAL A 119 -7.76 26.14 -17.51
C VAL A 119 -7.78 24.74 -18.11
N PRO A 120 -7.26 23.72 -17.41
CA PRO A 120 -7.42 22.34 -17.85
C PRO A 120 -8.89 21.95 -17.88
N SER A 121 -9.38 21.47 -19.01
CA SER A 121 -10.74 20.96 -19.15
C SER A 121 -10.78 19.79 -20.15
N VAL A 122 -11.83 18.97 -20.07
CA VAL A 122 -12.06 17.88 -21.05
C VAL A 122 -12.12 18.45 -22.48
N ALA A 123 -12.75 19.61 -22.65
CA ALA A 123 -12.82 20.32 -23.92
C ALA A 123 -11.44 20.76 -24.41
N ALA A 124 -10.62 21.36 -23.53
CA ALA A 124 -9.25 21.78 -23.86
C ALA A 124 -8.34 20.59 -24.21
N SER A 125 -8.45 19.48 -23.47
CA SER A 125 -7.69 18.26 -23.75
C SER A 125 -8.06 17.65 -25.10
N ARG A 126 -9.35 17.59 -25.42
CA ARG A 126 -9.81 17.10 -26.74
C ARG A 126 -9.36 18.01 -27.86
N ALA A 127 -9.52 19.32 -27.69
CA ALA A 127 -9.05 20.32 -28.65
C ALA A 127 -7.54 20.24 -28.87
N SER A 128 -6.75 19.98 -27.83
CA SER A 128 -5.29 19.81 -27.95
C SER A 128 -4.92 18.64 -28.87
N SER A 129 -5.63 17.53 -28.78
CA SER A 129 -5.43 16.38 -29.68
C SER A 129 -5.85 16.66 -31.12
N GLU A 130 -6.71 17.64 -31.33
CA GLU A 130 -7.24 18.03 -32.65
C GLU A 130 -6.49 19.24 -33.26
N LEU A 131 -5.54 19.86 -32.56
CA LEU A 131 -4.81 21.05 -33.03
C LEU A 131 -4.13 20.85 -34.39
N TYR A 132 -3.63 19.65 -34.68
CA TYR A 132 -3.02 19.33 -35.97
C TYR A 132 -3.98 19.54 -37.15
N GLN A 133 -5.30 19.52 -36.90
CA GLN A 133 -6.31 19.72 -37.92
C GLN A 133 -6.40 21.17 -38.40
N ILE A 134 -5.87 22.15 -37.67
CA ILE A 134 -5.90 23.57 -38.08
C ILE A 134 -4.50 24.12 -38.40
N GLN A 135 -3.44 23.47 -37.91
CA GLN A 135 -2.07 23.92 -38.11
C GLN A 135 -1.67 23.94 -39.59
N GLY A 136 -1.28 25.10 -40.10
CA GLY A 136 -0.70 25.29 -41.44
C GLY A 136 -1.70 25.19 -42.59
N LYS A 137 -2.97 24.83 -42.36
CA LYS A 137 -3.97 24.61 -43.43
C LYS A 137 -4.19 25.80 -44.35
N ARG A 138 -4.07 27.02 -43.81
CA ARG A 138 -4.22 28.28 -44.55
C ARG A 138 -2.94 29.12 -44.54
N GLY A 139 -1.79 28.47 -44.33
CA GLY A 139 -0.53 29.18 -44.11
C GLY A 139 -0.44 29.88 -42.74
N ILE A 140 -1.33 29.54 -41.81
CA ILE A 140 -1.34 30.06 -40.44
C ILE A 140 -0.97 28.93 -39.49
N TRP A 141 -0.01 29.18 -38.61
CA TRP A 141 0.33 28.28 -37.50
C TRP A 141 0.03 28.97 -36.18
N PHE A 142 -0.44 28.19 -35.22
CA PHE A 142 -0.83 28.63 -33.89
C PHE A 142 0.14 28.08 -32.87
N CYS A 143 0.64 28.92 -31.96
CA CYS A 143 1.51 28.47 -30.87
C CYS A 143 1.20 29.23 -29.57
N GLY A 144 1.27 28.50 -28.46
CA GLY A 144 1.10 29.05 -27.12
C GLY A 144 1.14 27.95 -26.06
N ALA A 145 1.26 28.36 -24.80
CA ALA A 145 1.41 27.45 -23.65
C ALA A 145 0.21 26.49 -23.46
N TYR A 146 -0.95 26.82 -24.03
CA TYR A 146 -2.15 25.98 -24.03
C TYR A 146 -2.02 24.67 -24.82
N GLN A 147 -0.93 24.48 -25.56
CA GLN A 147 -0.62 23.23 -26.25
C GLN A 147 0.13 22.21 -25.37
N GLY A 148 0.34 22.56 -24.09
CA GLY A 148 0.93 21.71 -23.06
C GLY A 148 0.20 21.88 -21.73
N TYR A 149 0.94 22.11 -20.65
CA TYR A 149 0.40 22.27 -19.30
C TYR A 149 0.26 23.74 -18.87
N GLY A 150 0.42 24.68 -19.80
CA GLY A 150 0.26 26.12 -19.53
C GLY A 150 1.51 26.81 -18.99
N PHE A 151 2.67 26.14 -18.99
CA PHE A 151 3.94 26.72 -18.59
C PHE A 151 4.67 27.42 -19.75
N GLN A 152 5.65 28.27 -19.41
CA GLN A 152 6.40 29.06 -20.39
C GLN A 152 7.18 28.17 -21.37
N GLU A 153 7.71 27.05 -20.88
CA GLU A 153 8.41 26.04 -21.65
C GLU A 153 7.53 25.40 -22.72
N ASP A 154 6.23 25.25 -22.44
CA ASP A 154 5.28 24.70 -23.41
C ASP A 154 5.00 25.70 -24.52
N GLY A 155 4.97 27.00 -24.21
CA GLY A 155 4.93 28.07 -25.20
C GLY A 155 6.13 28.05 -26.14
N LEU A 156 7.34 27.88 -25.60
CA LEU A 156 8.57 27.78 -26.39
C LEU A 156 8.59 26.53 -27.28
N LYS A 157 8.17 25.37 -26.75
CA LYS A 157 8.05 24.13 -27.53
C LYS A 157 7.05 24.30 -28.67
N ALA A 158 5.85 24.79 -28.38
CA ALA A 158 4.81 25.04 -29.37
C ALA A 158 5.28 26.02 -30.45
N GLY A 159 5.92 27.12 -30.04
CA GLY A 159 6.51 28.10 -30.96
C GLY A 159 7.54 27.47 -31.90
N THR A 160 8.40 26.61 -31.37
CA THR A 160 9.39 25.90 -32.18
C THR A 160 8.74 24.93 -33.18
N ILE A 161 7.73 24.16 -32.75
CA ILE A 161 6.99 23.24 -33.62
C ILE A 161 6.29 24.01 -34.75
N SER A 162 5.66 25.15 -34.44
CA SER A 162 5.05 26.01 -35.45
C SER A 162 6.08 26.58 -36.43
N ALA A 163 7.25 27.01 -35.94
CA ALA A 163 8.34 27.50 -36.79
C ALA A 163 8.92 26.40 -37.70
N GLN A 164 9.06 25.17 -37.21
CA GLN A 164 9.46 24.01 -38.02
C GLN A 164 8.45 23.75 -39.13
N GLY A 165 7.15 23.77 -38.80
CA GLY A 165 6.05 23.61 -39.76
C GLY A 165 6.05 24.68 -40.84
N LEU A 166 6.30 25.94 -40.46
CA LEU A 166 6.40 27.07 -41.39
C LEU A 166 7.62 26.96 -42.32
N LEU A 167 8.79 26.61 -41.77
CA LEU A 167 10.06 26.60 -42.51
C LEU A 167 10.33 25.30 -43.27
N LYS A 168 9.49 24.26 -43.11
CA LYS A 168 9.73 22.90 -43.62
C LYS A 168 11.14 22.36 -43.29
N LYS A 169 11.72 22.81 -42.17
CA LYS A 169 13.06 22.45 -41.71
C LYS A 169 12.97 21.84 -40.32
N ASN A 170 13.72 20.77 -40.10
CA ASN A 170 13.90 20.20 -38.78
C ASN A 170 14.99 20.97 -38.04
N PHE A 171 14.65 21.56 -36.90
CA PHE A 171 15.61 22.14 -35.97
C PHE A 171 15.34 21.58 -34.57
N SER A 172 16.31 20.93 -33.94
CA SER A 172 16.16 20.45 -32.57
C SER A 172 16.34 21.59 -31.59
N ILE A 173 15.37 21.80 -30.68
CA ILE A 173 15.57 22.67 -29.52
C ILE A 173 16.80 22.16 -28.77
N LEU A 174 17.80 23.02 -28.58
CA LEU A 174 18.86 22.77 -27.62
C LEU A 174 18.17 22.65 -26.25
N LYS A 175 18.05 21.42 -25.74
CA LYS A 175 17.61 21.19 -24.37
C LYS A 175 18.55 21.99 -23.48
N ASN A 176 18.01 22.97 -22.76
CA ASN A 176 18.75 23.65 -21.72
C ASN A 176 19.28 22.57 -20.75
N PRO A 177 20.60 22.37 -20.61
CA PRO A 177 21.15 21.25 -19.85
C PRO A 177 20.97 21.41 -18.34
N LYS A 178 20.49 22.57 -17.87
CA LYS A 178 20.09 22.76 -16.47
C LYS A 178 18.68 22.22 -16.25
N GLN A 179 18.48 20.92 -16.41
CA GLN A 179 17.55 20.24 -15.48
C GLN A 179 18.08 20.51 -14.07
N MET A 180 17.24 20.52 -13.03
CA MET A 180 17.73 20.21 -11.69
C MET A 180 18.64 19.01 -11.87
N VAL A 181 19.96 19.19 -11.75
CA VAL A 181 20.91 18.09 -11.85
C VAL A 181 20.54 17.27 -10.63
N PRO A 182 19.86 16.13 -10.80
CA PRO A 182 19.51 15.35 -9.65
C PRO A 182 20.84 15.02 -9.01
N THR A 183 20.90 15.10 -7.69
CA THR A 183 22.07 14.60 -6.97
C THR A 183 22.37 13.17 -7.43
N TRP A 184 23.60 12.70 -7.22
CA TRP A 184 23.93 11.32 -7.57
C TRP A 184 22.97 10.31 -6.92
N ALA A 185 22.50 10.62 -5.70
CA ALA A 185 21.45 9.87 -5.01
C ALA A 185 20.13 9.88 -5.78
N GLU A 186 19.59 11.05 -6.13
CA GLU A 186 18.33 11.15 -6.88
C GLU A 186 18.41 10.51 -8.27
N THR A 187 19.56 10.62 -8.94
CA THR A 187 19.81 9.99 -10.24
C THR A 187 19.83 8.46 -10.08
N GLY A 188 20.49 7.95 -9.05
CA GLY A 188 20.51 6.53 -8.69
C GLY A 188 19.12 6.00 -8.36
N ALA A 189 18.36 6.71 -7.52
CA ALA A 189 16.99 6.37 -7.14
C ALA A 189 16.07 6.28 -8.36
N ARG A 190 16.13 7.28 -9.25
CA ARG A 190 15.35 7.29 -10.50
C ARG A 190 15.70 6.11 -11.39
N LEU A 191 16.98 5.77 -11.51
CA LEU A 191 17.43 4.61 -12.28
C LEU A 191 16.91 3.30 -11.66
N LEU A 192 17.02 3.14 -10.33
CA LEU A 192 16.51 1.97 -9.62
C LEU A 192 15.00 1.82 -9.81
N VAL A 193 14.22 2.87 -9.58
CA VAL A 193 12.76 2.85 -9.74
C VAL A 193 12.37 2.55 -11.20
N ALA A 194 13.04 3.19 -12.17
CA ALA A 194 12.71 2.99 -13.59
C ALA A 194 13.06 1.58 -14.10
N THR A 195 14.11 0.95 -13.55
CA THR A 195 14.58 -0.36 -14.02
C THR A 195 14.04 -1.53 -13.21
N GLN A 196 13.75 -1.32 -11.92
CA GLN A 196 13.34 -2.38 -10.98
C GLN A 196 11.92 -2.19 -10.43
N GLY A 197 11.21 -1.11 -10.79
CA GLY A 197 9.81 -0.91 -10.45
C GLY A 197 9.56 -0.76 -8.96
N ASP A 198 8.65 -1.58 -8.42
CA ASP A 198 8.27 -1.61 -7.00
C ASP A 198 9.46 -1.94 -6.09
N LEU A 199 10.31 -2.89 -6.49
CA LEU A 199 11.55 -3.21 -5.78
C LEU A 199 12.55 -2.06 -5.80
N GLY A 200 12.64 -1.34 -6.92
CA GLY A 200 13.51 -0.16 -7.03
C GLY A 200 13.07 0.99 -6.13
N LEU A 201 11.76 1.18 -5.97
CA LEU A 201 11.21 2.16 -5.04
C LEU A 201 11.50 1.80 -3.58
N ALA A 202 11.32 0.53 -3.22
CA ALA A 202 11.67 0.06 -1.88
C ALA A 202 13.16 0.23 -1.60
N ASP A 203 14.02 -0.17 -2.54
CA ASP A 203 15.47 -0.01 -2.41
C ASP A 203 15.85 1.46 -2.22
N ALA A 204 15.27 2.38 -3.01
CA ALA A 204 15.54 3.80 -2.88
C ALA A 204 15.12 4.37 -1.51
N PHE A 205 13.98 3.93 -0.97
CA PHE A 205 13.54 4.34 0.37
C PHE A 205 14.48 3.79 1.45
N ILE A 206 14.82 2.50 1.40
CA ILE A 206 15.69 1.83 2.37
C ILE A 206 17.10 2.43 2.38
N HIS A 207 17.62 2.86 1.22
CA HIS A 207 18.92 3.53 1.12
C HIS A 207 18.89 4.99 1.59
N GLY A 208 17.70 5.55 1.85
CA GLY A 208 17.54 6.95 2.24
C GLY A 208 17.66 7.91 1.06
N ASP A 209 17.51 7.43 -0.18
CA ASP A 209 17.62 8.27 -1.39
C ASP A 209 16.48 9.29 -1.49
N PHE A 210 15.35 9.03 -0.82
CA PHE A 210 14.27 9.98 -0.63
C PHE A 210 13.59 9.76 0.72
N SER A 211 12.87 10.77 1.20
CA SER A 211 12.06 10.68 2.41
C SER A 211 10.84 11.58 2.31
N PHE A 212 9.90 11.43 3.25
CA PHE A 212 8.72 12.29 3.34
C PHE A 212 8.87 13.35 4.42
N VAL A 213 8.25 14.51 4.20
CA VAL A 213 8.13 15.57 5.22
C VAL A 213 7.20 15.09 6.34
N ASP A 214 6.06 14.52 5.97
CA ASP A 214 5.18 13.81 6.89
C ASP A 214 5.72 12.40 7.12
N LYS A 215 6.35 12.20 8.28
CA LYS A 215 6.93 10.90 8.69
C LYS A 215 5.87 9.87 9.11
N ASN A 216 4.64 10.29 9.38
CA ASN A 216 3.60 9.42 9.92
C ASN A 216 2.68 8.86 8.84
N ASP A 217 2.39 9.65 7.80
CA ASP A 217 1.46 9.27 6.75
C ASP A 217 2.02 9.41 5.33
N GLY A 218 3.21 10.01 5.15
CA GLY A 218 3.73 10.31 3.82
C GLY A 218 3.90 9.09 2.92
N LEU A 219 4.54 8.03 3.44
CA LEU A 219 4.79 6.80 2.69
C LEU A 219 3.50 5.98 2.50
N LEU A 220 2.70 5.80 3.56
CA LEU A 220 1.35 5.25 3.47
C LEU A 220 0.48 5.93 2.39
N ASN A 221 0.44 7.27 2.37
CA ASN A 221 -0.31 8.03 1.39
C ASN A 221 0.20 7.79 -0.04
N LEU A 222 1.53 7.67 -0.23
CA LEU A 222 2.08 7.32 -1.54
C LEU A 222 1.59 5.95 -2.02
N PHE A 223 1.57 4.94 -1.15
CA PHE A 223 1.04 3.62 -1.52
C PHE A 223 -0.44 3.66 -1.85
N MET A 224 -1.25 4.38 -1.07
CA MET A 224 -2.68 4.56 -1.37
C MET A 224 -2.89 5.23 -2.74
N ILE A 225 -2.07 6.23 -3.10
CA ILE A 225 -2.09 6.83 -4.44
C ILE A 225 -1.77 5.79 -5.51
N PHE A 226 -0.77 4.94 -5.33
CA PHE A 226 -0.45 3.89 -6.31
C PHE A 226 -1.55 2.86 -6.47
N VAL A 227 -2.23 2.48 -5.38
CA VAL A 227 -3.36 1.56 -5.44
C VAL A 227 -4.54 2.20 -6.19
N ASN A 228 -4.86 3.46 -5.90
CA ASN A 228 -5.97 4.16 -6.57
C ASN A 228 -5.73 4.41 -8.06
N ASN A 229 -4.46 4.55 -8.49
CA ASN A 229 -4.09 4.82 -9.89
C ASN A 229 -3.68 3.56 -10.66
N ARG A 230 -4.04 2.38 -10.16
CA ARG A 230 -3.54 1.10 -10.70
C ARG A 230 -4.00 0.81 -12.13
N ASP A 231 -5.21 1.21 -12.49
CA ASP A 231 -5.79 0.93 -13.82
C ASP A 231 -5.24 1.85 -14.92
N LEU A 232 -4.74 3.04 -14.55
CA LEU A 232 -4.06 3.95 -15.48
C LEU A 232 -2.70 3.39 -15.96
N LYS A 233 -2.11 2.43 -15.22
CA LYS A 233 -0.79 1.85 -15.52
C LYS A 233 -0.81 0.75 -16.59
N ALA A 234 -1.98 0.31 -17.07
CA ALA A 234 -2.04 -0.69 -18.15
C ALA A 234 -1.31 -0.23 -19.44
N SER A 235 -1.13 1.08 -19.64
CA SER A 235 -0.54 1.68 -20.84
C SER A 235 0.99 1.91 -20.81
N VAL A 236 1.68 1.85 -19.66
CA VAL A 236 3.05 2.43 -19.52
C VAL A 236 4.18 1.40 -19.36
N THR A 237 3.89 0.10 -19.33
CA THR A 237 4.92 -0.91 -19.00
C THR A 237 5.51 -1.57 -20.26
N ARG A 238 6.44 -0.90 -20.96
CA ARG A 238 7.19 -1.48 -22.11
C ARG A 238 8.68 -1.76 -21.86
N SER A 239 9.19 -1.62 -20.63
CA SER A 239 10.64 -1.72 -20.35
C SER A 239 11.03 -2.65 -19.18
N THR A 240 10.43 -3.84 -19.05
CA THR A 240 10.68 -4.76 -17.90
C THR A 240 11.29 -6.13 -18.28
N ALA A 241 11.85 -6.30 -19.48
CA ALA A 241 12.33 -7.61 -19.94
C ALA A 241 13.57 -8.16 -19.18
N VAL A 242 14.42 -7.30 -18.60
CA VAL A 242 15.63 -7.73 -17.88
C VAL A 242 15.38 -7.98 -16.39
N SER A 243 14.43 -7.25 -15.78
CA SER A 243 14.04 -7.44 -14.38
C SER A 243 13.18 -8.69 -14.17
N SER A 244 12.39 -9.10 -15.17
CA SER A 244 11.55 -10.30 -15.11
C SER A 244 12.34 -11.60 -14.94
N ALA A 245 13.47 -11.77 -15.62
CA ALA A 245 14.29 -12.99 -15.54
C ALA A 245 14.94 -13.18 -14.16
N LYS A 246 15.51 -12.11 -13.57
CA LYS A 246 16.07 -12.14 -12.21
C LYS A 246 15.00 -12.44 -11.16
N ASN A 247 13.83 -11.82 -11.29
CA ASN A 247 12.72 -12.02 -10.37
C ASN A 247 12.15 -13.44 -10.48
N PHE A 248 12.11 -14.02 -11.68
CA PHE A 248 11.70 -15.41 -11.90
C PHE A 248 12.67 -16.41 -11.26
N ILE A 249 13.98 -16.27 -11.49
CA ILE A 249 15.01 -17.13 -10.86
C ILE A 249 14.91 -17.06 -9.33
N ARG A 250 14.69 -15.86 -8.77
CA ARG A 250 14.52 -15.71 -7.32
C ARG A 250 13.23 -16.34 -6.80
N CYS A 251 12.14 -16.25 -7.56
CA CYS A 251 10.88 -16.91 -7.22
C CYS A 251 11.04 -18.44 -7.16
N VAL A 252 11.84 -19.02 -8.06
CA VAL A 252 12.13 -20.46 -8.08
C VAL A 252 13.10 -20.85 -6.95
N SER A 253 14.13 -20.05 -6.69
CA SER A 253 15.12 -20.33 -5.63
C SER A 253 14.56 -20.25 -4.21
N ASN A 254 13.44 -19.55 -4.00
CA ASN A 254 12.80 -19.37 -2.69
C ASN A 254 11.57 -20.27 -2.50
N GLN A 255 11.43 -21.37 -3.24
CA GLN A 255 10.35 -22.34 -3.01
C GLN A 255 10.42 -22.94 -1.59
N ASN A 256 9.27 -23.09 -0.93
CA ASN A 256 9.15 -23.56 0.44
C ASN A 256 9.29 -25.08 0.56
N THR A 257 10.42 -25.64 0.12
CA THR A 257 10.80 -27.01 0.55
C THR A 257 11.01 -27.02 2.06
N LEU A 258 10.88 -28.18 2.73
CA LEU A 258 11.04 -28.32 4.19
C LEU A 258 12.27 -27.58 4.74
N THR A 259 13.43 -27.82 4.14
CA THR A 259 14.70 -27.19 4.55
C THR A 259 14.67 -25.67 4.35
N GLN A 260 14.07 -25.20 3.26
CA GLN A 260 13.99 -23.77 2.95
C GLN A 260 12.94 -23.05 3.80
N ALA A 261 11.79 -23.68 4.09
CA ALA A 261 10.75 -23.16 4.97
C ALA A 261 11.32 -22.93 6.39
N ARG A 262 12.02 -23.93 6.96
CA ARG A 262 12.71 -23.77 8.25
C ARG A 262 13.73 -22.63 8.21
N ARG A 263 14.53 -22.52 7.13
CA ARG A 263 15.52 -21.44 6.97
C ARG A 263 14.87 -20.06 6.87
N ASN A 264 13.74 -19.94 6.17
CA ASN A 264 13.01 -18.68 6.00
C ASN A 264 12.38 -18.24 7.33
N ILE A 265 11.74 -19.15 8.04
CA ILE A 265 11.11 -18.89 9.36
C ILE A 265 12.18 -18.53 10.39
N SER A 266 13.27 -19.31 10.49
CA SER A 266 14.39 -19.00 11.40
C SER A 266 15.00 -17.63 11.11
N ARG A 267 15.26 -17.29 9.83
CA ARG A 267 15.82 -15.97 9.49
C ARG A 267 14.95 -14.78 9.88
N HIS A 268 13.62 -14.91 9.82
CA HIS A 268 12.72 -13.81 10.14
C HIS A 268 12.41 -13.75 11.65
N TYR A 269 12.18 -14.90 12.29
CA TYR A 269 11.74 -14.95 13.68
C TYR A 269 12.87 -15.08 14.69
N ASP A 270 14.09 -15.45 14.26
CA ASP A 270 15.28 -15.46 15.13
C ASP A 270 16.01 -14.09 15.15
N LEU A 271 15.41 -13.03 14.59
CA LEU A 271 15.92 -11.65 14.62
C LEU A 271 16.03 -11.08 16.05
N SER A 272 15.27 -11.64 17.01
CA SER A 272 15.31 -11.49 18.48
C SER A 272 13.88 -11.31 19.03
N ASN A 273 13.52 -12.03 20.11
CA ASN A 273 12.26 -11.80 20.83
C ASN A 273 12.15 -10.37 21.38
N GLU A 274 13.28 -9.73 21.68
CA GLU A 274 13.33 -8.34 22.18
C GLU A 274 12.79 -7.37 21.14
N LEU A 275 13.16 -7.54 19.86
CA LEU A 275 12.64 -6.75 18.75
C LEU A 275 11.11 -6.84 18.69
N PHE A 276 10.56 -8.06 18.69
CA PHE A 276 9.11 -8.27 18.62
C PHE A 276 8.40 -7.68 19.84
N SER A 277 8.99 -7.77 21.03
CA SER A 277 8.40 -7.21 22.25
C SER A 277 8.32 -5.68 22.28
N LEU A 278 9.04 -4.97 21.39
CA LEU A 278 8.93 -3.51 21.29
C LEU A 278 7.60 -3.04 20.70
N PHE A 279 6.99 -3.84 19.82
CA PHE A 279 5.81 -3.41 19.07
C PHE A 279 4.60 -4.33 19.20
N LEU A 280 4.80 -5.58 19.62
CA LEU A 280 3.70 -6.46 19.99
C LEU A 280 3.21 -6.12 21.41
N ASP A 281 1.97 -6.50 21.71
CA ASP A 281 1.47 -6.50 23.08
C ASP A 281 2.05 -7.66 23.91
N GLU A 282 1.70 -7.72 25.19
CA GLU A 282 2.16 -8.74 26.15
C GLU A 282 1.91 -10.19 25.70
N THR A 283 0.89 -10.41 24.85
CA THR A 283 0.60 -11.75 24.30
C THR A 283 1.66 -12.21 23.30
N MET A 284 2.51 -11.32 22.79
CA MET A 284 3.47 -11.60 21.71
C MET A 284 2.78 -12.24 20.50
N THR A 285 1.59 -11.74 20.12
CA THR A 285 0.82 -12.29 19.01
C THR A 285 1.09 -11.51 17.74
N TYR A 286 1.91 -12.08 16.84
CA TYR A 286 2.19 -11.48 15.53
C TYR A 286 1.23 -12.01 14.46
N SER A 287 -0.05 -11.68 14.63
CA SER A 287 -1.13 -11.95 13.69
C SER A 287 -2.19 -10.87 13.78
N CYS A 288 -3.09 -10.83 12.82
CA CYS A 288 -4.26 -9.96 12.78
C CYS A 288 -5.13 -10.11 14.04
N ALA A 289 -5.38 -8.98 14.73
CA ALA A 289 -6.30 -8.85 15.85
C ALA A 289 -7.72 -8.47 15.39
N ILE A 290 -8.73 -8.66 16.24
CA ILE A 290 -10.13 -8.32 15.91
C ILE A 290 -10.60 -7.13 16.76
N PHE A 291 -10.65 -5.95 16.13
CA PHE A 291 -11.08 -4.70 16.76
C PHE A 291 -12.58 -4.47 16.65
N THR A 292 -13.20 -4.01 17.74
CA THR A 292 -14.61 -3.57 17.74
C THR A 292 -14.76 -2.07 17.53
N SER A 293 -13.76 -1.28 17.96
CA SER A 293 -13.69 0.18 17.86
C SER A 293 -12.27 0.67 17.55
N GLU A 294 -12.16 1.92 17.08
CA GLU A 294 -10.87 2.53 16.70
C GLU A 294 -9.95 2.83 17.90
N GLU A 295 -10.46 2.91 19.13
CA GLU A 295 -9.65 3.25 20.32
C GLU A 295 -9.31 2.03 21.18
N GLU A 296 -9.73 0.84 20.79
CA GLU A 296 -9.62 -0.38 21.60
C GLU A 296 -8.18 -0.89 21.73
N ASP A 297 -7.79 -1.27 22.94
CA ASP A 297 -6.45 -1.80 23.22
C ASP A 297 -6.09 -3.05 22.38
N LEU A 298 -4.82 -3.15 21.96
CA LEU A 298 -4.35 -4.26 21.12
C LEU A 298 -4.50 -5.61 21.81
N LYS A 299 -4.18 -5.69 23.11
CA LYS A 299 -4.29 -6.93 23.88
C LYS A 299 -5.74 -7.41 23.89
N VAL A 300 -6.69 -6.51 24.16
CA VAL A 300 -8.12 -6.82 24.14
C VAL A 300 -8.58 -7.34 22.77
N ALA A 301 -8.08 -6.73 21.69
CA ALA A 301 -8.40 -7.19 20.34
C ALA A 301 -7.77 -8.56 19.98
N GLN A 302 -6.58 -8.86 20.50
CA GLN A 302 -5.92 -10.16 20.35
C GLN A 302 -6.62 -11.25 21.18
N GLU A 303 -6.98 -10.96 22.43
CA GLU A 303 -7.76 -11.85 23.30
C GLU A 303 -9.10 -12.19 22.64
N ARG A 304 -9.80 -11.19 22.08
CA ARG A 304 -11.03 -11.43 21.33
C ARG A 304 -10.81 -12.33 20.12
N LYS A 305 -9.74 -12.09 19.34
CA LYS A 305 -9.38 -12.96 18.22
C LYS A 305 -9.20 -14.39 18.69
N ILE A 306 -8.53 -14.60 19.81
CA ILE A 306 -8.31 -15.92 20.40
C ILE A 306 -9.65 -16.55 20.82
N SER A 307 -10.50 -15.84 21.58
CA SER A 307 -11.82 -16.33 21.99
C SER A 307 -12.68 -16.75 20.78
N LEU A 308 -12.66 -15.97 19.70
CA LEU A 308 -13.41 -16.30 18.49
C LEU A 308 -12.89 -17.58 17.81
N LEU A 309 -11.57 -17.80 17.80
CA LEU A 309 -11.00 -19.05 17.29
C LEU A 309 -11.43 -20.26 18.14
N ILE A 310 -11.44 -20.12 19.47
CA ILE A 310 -11.88 -21.15 20.41
C ILE A 310 -13.36 -21.48 20.18
N GLU A 311 -14.21 -20.45 20.03
CA GLU A 311 -15.65 -20.58 19.77
C GLU A 311 -15.90 -21.28 18.43
N LYS A 312 -15.25 -20.83 17.36
CA LYS A 312 -15.35 -21.42 16.01
C LYS A 312 -14.88 -22.87 15.99
N ALA A 313 -13.83 -23.18 16.74
CA ALA A 313 -13.36 -24.54 16.91
C ALA A 313 -14.29 -25.36 17.82
N LYS A 314 -15.25 -24.78 18.54
CA LYS A 314 -16.13 -25.49 19.49
C LYS A 314 -15.32 -26.39 20.42
N VAL A 315 -14.29 -25.84 21.05
CA VAL A 315 -13.39 -26.58 21.94
C VAL A 315 -14.15 -27.04 23.18
N LYS A 316 -13.85 -28.25 23.65
CA LYS A 316 -14.39 -28.86 24.87
C LYS A 316 -13.23 -29.48 25.65
N LYS A 317 -13.44 -29.72 26.94
CA LYS A 317 -12.43 -30.25 27.86
C LYS A 317 -11.84 -31.59 27.42
N GLU A 318 -12.63 -32.42 26.75
CA GLU A 318 -12.23 -33.76 26.33
C GLU A 318 -11.36 -33.76 25.06
N HIS A 319 -11.32 -32.63 24.34
CA HIS A 319 -10.63 -32.54 23.07
C HIS A 319 -9.11 -32.48 23.22
N HIS A 320 -8.42 -32.96 22.18
CA HIS A 320 -7.01 -32.72 21.92
C HIS A 320 -6.86 -31.80 20.71
N ILE A 321 -6.29 -30.62 20.96
CA ILE A 321 -6.10 -29.56 19.95
C ILE A 321 -4.70 -29.64 19.36
N LEU A 322 -4.59 -29.47 18.06
CA LEU A 322 -3.34 -29.20 17.35
C LEU A 322 -3.32 -27.75 16.87
N GLU A 323 -2.25 -27.03 17.22
CA GLU A 323 -1.94 -25.73 16.64
C GLU A 323 -0.76 -25.84 15.67
N ILE A 324 -1.00 -25.49 14.41
CA ILE A 324 0.03 -25.46 13.37
C ILE A 324 0.58 -24.04 13.27
N GLY A 325 1.84 -23.85 13.68
CA GLY A 325 2.47 -22.54 13.76
C GLY A 325 2.18 -21.82 15.07
N CYS A 326 2.52 -22.44 16.21
CA CYS A 326 2.08 -21.96 17.54
C CYS A 326 2.73 -20.66 18.05
N GLY A 327 3.63 -20.04 17.28
CA GLY A 327 4.31 -18.81 17.65
C GLY A 327 4.91 -18.87 19.06
N TRP A 328 4.62 -17.86 19.86
CA TRP A 328 5.05 -17.73 21.26
C TRP A 328 4.07 -18.38 22.27
N GLY A 329 3.07 -19.13 21.81
CA GLY A 329 2.20 -19.95 22.65
C GLY A 329 1.09 -19.20 23.41
N SER A 330 0.69 -18.01 22.96
CA SER A 330 -0.44 -17.26 23.55
C SER A 330 -1.76 -18.02 23.40
N LEU A 331 -2.06 -18.53 22.19
CA LEU A 331 -3.26 -19.32 21.93
C LEU A 331 -3.31 -20.60 22.78
N ALA A 332 -2.17 -21.27 22.95
CA ALA A 332 -2.08 -22.50 23.73
C ALA A 332 -2.49 -22.32 25.19
N VAL A 333 -1.97 -21.26 25.84
CA VAL A 333 -2.32 -20.95 27.24
C VAL A 333 -3.80 -20.64 27.36
N GLU A 334 -4.32 -19.74 26.51
CA GLU A 334 -5.70 -19.30 26.59
C GLU A 334 -6.72 -20.43 26.35
N VAL A 335 -6.45 -21.31 25.38
CA VAL A 335 -7.30 -22.46 25.08
C VAL A 335 -7.39 -23.41 26.29
N VAL A 336 -6.24 -23.73 26.90
CA VAL A 336 -6.20 -24.64 28.05
C VAL A 336 -6.75 -23.99 29.30
N GLU A 337 -6.51 -22.70 29.52
CA GLU A 337 -7.07 -21.96 30.65
C GLU A 337 -8.60 -21.94 30.62
N GLN A 338 -9.20 -21.68 29.45
CA GLN A 338 -10.65 -21.61 29.30
C GLN A 338 -11.35 -22.99 29.33
N THR A 339 -10.68 -24.05 28.89
CA THR A 339 -11.35 -25.33 28.61
C THR A 339 -10.79 -26.54 29.35
N GLY A 340 -9.54 -26.47 29.81
CA GLY A 340 -8.82 -27.59 30.44
C GLY A 340 -8.46 -28.73 29.48
N CYS A 341 -8.56 -28.51 28.17
CA CYS A 341 -8.33 -29.54 27.16
C CYS A 341 -6.84 -29.91 27.03
N LYS A 342 -6.53 -30.92 26.20
CA LYS A 342 -5.15 -31.22 25.81
C LYS A 342 -4.73 -30.39 24.61
N TYR A 343 -3.47 -29.99 24.57
CA TYR A 343 -2.96 -29.11 23.52
C TYR A 343 -1.60 -29.56 23.00
N THR A 344 -1.43 -29.59 21.68
CA THR A 344 -0.15 -29.76 21.01
C THR A 344 0.09 -28.58 20.07
N GLY A 345 1.13 -27.79 20.32
CA GLY A 345 1.58 -26.76 19.38
C GLY A 345 2.84 -27.19 18.62
N ILE A 346 2.86 -26.98 17.31
CA ILE A 346 4.04 -27.23 16.48
C ILE A 346 4.58 -25.93 15.88
N ASN A 347 5.90 -25.82 15.78
CA ASN A 347 6.58 -24.68 15.17
C ASN A 347 7.97 -25.10 14.64
N LEU A 348 8.54 -24.30 13.74
CA LEU A 348 9.87 -24.49 13.16
C LEU A 348 10.95 -23.58 13.77
N SER A 349 10.57 -22.55 14.54
CA SER A 349 11.52 -21.70 15.29
C SER A 349 11.79 -22.26 16.70
N GLU A 350 13.07 -22.53 16.98
CA GLU A 350 13.53 -22.94 18.30
C GLU A 350 13.38 -21.82 19.34
N GLN A 351 13.58 -20.56 18.93
CA GLN A 351 13.46 -19.40 19.83
C GLN A 351 12.02 -19.16 20.28
N GLN A 352 11.06 -19.24 19.33
CA GLN A 352 9.64 -19.12 19.65
C GLN A 352 9.18 -20.25 20.59
N LEU A 353 9.60 -21.50 20.33
CA LEU A 353 9.26 -22.62 21.20
C LEU A 353 9.87 -22.51 22.59
N LYS A 354 11.10 -22.00 22.71
CA LYS A 354 11.72 -21.74 24.01
C LYS A 354 10.90 -20.73 24.81
N TYR A 355 10.46 -19.65 24.17
CA TYR A 355 9.60 -18.65 24.81
C TYR A 355 8.22 -19.25 25.18
N ALA A 356 7.59 -19.99 24.28
CA ALA A 356 6.29 -20.62 24.50
C ALA A 356 6.32 -21.59 25.69
N LYS A 357 7.38 -22.42 25.80
CA LYS A 357 7.57 -23.32 26.95
C LYS A 357 7.72 -22.57 28.27
N LEU A 358 8.45 -21.46 28.28
CA LEU A 358 8.58 -20.61 29.48
C LEU A 358 7.22 -20.02 29.89
N ARG A 359 6.46 -19.51 28.92
CA ARG A 359 5.12 -18.97 29.15
C ARG A 359 4.17 -20.03 29.75
N VAL A 360 4.16 -21.24 29.19
CA VAL A 360 3.36 -22.36 29.72
C VAL A 360 3.80 -22.78 31.12
N GLN A 361 5.11 -22.77 31.40
CA GLN A 361 5.63 -23.02 32.74
C GLN A 361 5.14 -21.98 33.75
N GLN A 362 5.16 -20.70 33.39
CA GLN A 362 4.68 -19.61 34.24
C GLN A 362 3.17 -19.68 34.49
N ALA A 363 2.40 -20.14 33.51
CA ALA A 363 0.94 -20.34 33.63
C ALA A 363 0.56 -21.65 34.35
N GLY A 364 1.50 -22.57 34.58
CA GLY A 364 1.24 -23.84 35.28
C GLY A 364 0.55 -24.93 34.44
N PHE A 365 0.55 -24.82 33.12
CA PHE A 365 -0.16 -25.75 32.21
C PHE A 365 0.74 -26.81 31.55
N GLN A 366 1.88 -27.13 32.16
CA GLN A 366 2.89 -28.04 31.58
C GLN A 366 2.36 -29.46 31.32
N ASP A 367 1.39 -29.92 32.13
CA ASP A 367 0.79 -31.25 31.99
C ASP A 367 -0.28 -31.33 30.88
N HIS A 368 -0.74 -30.18 30.39
CA HIS A 368 -1.81 -30.07 29.39
C HIS A 368 -1.29 -29.64 28.02
N ILE A 369 -0.16 -28.92 27.95
CA ILE A 369 0.38 -28.34 26.72
C ILE A 369 1.72 -28.97 26.35
N THR A 370 1.79 -29.55 25.16
CA THR A 370 3.03 -30.08 24.56
C THR A 370 3.45 -29.22 23.36
N PHE A 371 4.72 -28.82 23.32
CA PHE A 371 5.28 -28.10 22.17
C PHE A 371 6.35 -28.92 21.44
N LEU A 372 6.21 -29.04 20.12
CA LEU A 372 7.10 -29.81 19.26
C LEU A 372 7.80 -28.91 18.23
N LEU A 373 9.13 -29.06 18.13
CA LEU A 373 9.89 -28.53 17.01
C LEU A 373 9.72 -29.48 15.83
N CYS A 374 8.66 -29.28 15.06
CA CYS A 374 8.21 -30.24 14.07
C CYS A 374 7.54 -29.51 12.92
N ASP A 375 7.77 -30.01 11.71
CA ASP A 375 7.01 -29.61 10.54
C ASP A 375 5.69 -30.39 10.47
N TYR A 376 4.61 -29.78 9.99
CA TYR A 376 3.31 -30.44 9.88
C TYR A 376 3.33 -31.68 8.96
N HIS A 377 4.24 -31.75 7.98
CA HIS A 377 4.43 -32.93 7.13
C HIS A 377 4.94 -34.15 7.92
N GLN A 378 5.56 -33.92 9.09
CA GLN A 378 6.19 -34.93 9.93
C GLN A 378 5.39 -35.24 11.18
N LEU A 379 4.14 -34.75 11.27
CA LEU A 379 3.26 -35.06 12.39
C LEU A 379 3.23 -36.58 12.62
N PRO A 380 3.41 -37.06 13.86
CA PRO A 380 3.42 -38.47 14.15
C PRO A 380 2.16 -39.13 13.58
N ASN A 381 2.32 -40.17 12.75
CA ASN A 381 1.25 -40.94 12.10
C ASN A 381 0.27 -41.65 13.08
N MET A 382 0.25 -41.26 14.36
CA MET A 382 -0.40 -41.99 15.45
C MET A 382 -1.46 -41.17 16.20
N SER A 383 -1.55 -39.84 16.03
CA SER A 383 -2.49 -39.00 16.79
C SER A 383 -3.45 -38.26 15.87
N ARG A 384 -4.75 -38.57 16.01
CA ARG A 384 -5.83 -37.73 15.47
C ARG A 384 -6.21 -36.69 16.50
N TYR A 385 -6.38 -35.45 16.05
CA TYR A 385 -6.75 -34.31 16.86
C TYR A 385 -8.21 -33.97 16.63
N ASP A 386 -8.93 -33.66 17.71
CA ASP A 386 -10.32 -33.27 17.64
C ASP A 386 -10.46 -31.91 16.98
N ARG A 387 -9.50 -31.00 17.20
CA ARG A 387 -9.49 -29.67 16.57
C ARG A 387 -8.11 -29.34 16.05
N ILE A 388 -8.07 -28.66 14.92
CA ILE A 388 -6.86 -28.06 14.38
C ILE A 388 -7.09 -26.57 14.25
N ILE A 389 -6.18 -25.74 14.77
CA ILE A 389 -6.18 -24.29 14.57
C ILE A 389 -4.86 -23.90 13.92
N SER A 390 -4.92 -23.04 12.90
CA SER A 390 -3.72 -22.53 12.21
C SER A 390 -3.94 -21.05 11.89
N CYS A 391 -3.14 -20.18 12.49
CA CYS A 391 -3.23 -18.73 12.32
C CYS A 391 -2.06 -18.21 11.48
N GLU A 392 -2.37 -17.59 10.34
CA GLU A 392 -1.43 -16.86 9.46
C GLU A 392 -0.14 -17.64 9.12
N MET A 393 -0.29 -18.96 9.02
CA MET A 393 0.76 -19.89 8.65
C MET A 393 0.69 -20.26 7.16
N LEU A 394 -0.51 -20.22 6.55
CA LEU A 394 -0.75 -20.66 5.18
C LEU A 394 0.04 -19.84 4.14
N GLU A 395 0.33 -18.59 4.48
CA GLU A 395 1.17 -17.63 3.76
C GLU A 395 2.61 -18.15 3.59
N SER A 396 3.07 -18.99 4.51
CA SER A 396 4.40 -19.61 4.49
C SER A 396 4.43 -20.98 3.81
N VAL A 397 3.27 -21.55 3.45
CA VAL A 397 3.20 -22.86 2.76
C VAL A 397 3.61 -22.74 1.30
N GLY A 398 3.14 -21.69 0.62
CA GLY A 398 3.40 -21.50 -0.81
C GLY A 398 2.37 -22.21 -1.70
N HIS A 399 2.18 -21.66 -2.91
CA HIS A 399 1.15 -22.13 -3.85
C HIS A 399 1.24 -23.64 -4.17
N GLN A 400 2.45 -24.17 -4.35
CA GLN A 400 2.68 -25.55 -4.79
C GLN A 400 2.32 -26.59 -3.73
N PHE A 401 2.39 -26.23 -2.44
CA PHE A 401 2.23 -27.14 -1.30
C PHE A 401 0.88 -26.99 -0.61
N MET A 402 -0.01 -26.15 -1.14
CA MET A 402 -1.30 -25.87 -0.52
C MET A 402 -2.20 -27.10 -0.46
N GLU A 403 -2.26 -27.90 -1.54
CA GLU A 403 -3.03 -29.16 -1.55
C GLU A 403 -2.46 -30.17 -0.54
N GLU A 404 -1.14 -30.24 -0.40
CA GLU A 404 -0.45 -31.09 0.56
C GLU A 404 -0.74 -30.66 2.00
N PHE A 405 -0.73 -29.36 2.29
CA PHE A 405 -1.10 -28.82 3.60
C PHE A 405 -2.52 -29.24 4.03
N PHE A 406 -3.51 -29.09 3.14
CA PHE A 406 -4.88 -29.54 3.43
C PHE A 406 -4.97 -31.06 3.60
N THR A 407 -4.17 -31.82 2.83
CA THR A 407 -4.06 -33.28 2.97
C THR A 407 -3.52 -33.67 4.35
N CYS A 408 -2.45 -33.02 4.82
CA CYS A 408 -1.90 -33.25 6.16
C CYS A 408 -2.92 -32.92 7.25
N CYS A 409 -3.64 -31.79 7.12
CA CYS A 409 -4.71 -31.44 8.05
C CYS A 409 -5.83 -32.49 8.05
N GLU A 410 -6.25 -32.99 6.89
CA GLU A 410 -7.27 -34.03 6.79
C GLU A 410 -6.84 -35.34 7.46
N TYR A 411 -5.57 -35.74 7.34
CA TYR A 411 -5.06 -36.95 7.98
C TYR A 411 -4.93 -36.81 9.51
N ALA A 412 -4.54 -35.62 9.97
CA ALA A 412 -4.40 -35.32 11.40
C ALA A 412 -5.76 -35.10 12.09
N LEU A 413 -6.83 -34.79 11.37
CA LEU A 413 -8.13 -34.46 11.93
C LEU A 413 -8.97 -35.71 12.25
N ALA A 414 -9.57 -35.74 13.44
CA ALA A 414 -10.55 -36.73 13.85
C ALA A 414 -11.79 -36.77 12.93
N GLU A 415 -12.66 -37.77 13.12
CA GLU A 415 -13.84 -37.96 12.28
C GLU A 415 -14.87 -36.84 12.47
N ASP A 416 -15.11 -36.43 13.71
CA ASP A 416 -15.96 -35.30 14.10
C ASP A 416 -15.16 -34.01 14.29
N GLY A 417 -13.93 -33.95 13.76
CA GLY A 417 -13.04 -32.84 13.99
C GLY A 417 -13.41 -31.56 13.24
N ILE A 418 -12.92 -30.43 13.76
CA ILE A 418 -13.01 -29.10 13.13
C ILE A 418 -11.60 -28.56 12.86
N LEU A 419 -11.39 -28.03 11.67
CA LEU A 419 -10.21 -27.25 11.31
C LEU A 419 -10.61 -25.76 11.22
N VAL A 420 -9.89 -24.88 11.91
CA VAL A 420 -10.06 -23.42 11.82
C VAL A 420 -8.77 -22.83 11.25
N LEU A 421 -8.88 -22.15 10.11
CA LEU A 421 -7.78 -21.43 9.46
C LEU A 421 -8.01 -19.93 9.54
N GLN A 422 -7.02 -19.17 10.01
CA GLN A 422 -6.91 -17.73 9.78
C GLN A 422 -5.79 -17.47 8.79
N PHE A 423 -6.01 -16.64 7.77
CA PHE A 423 -4.97 -16.29 6.80
C PHE A 423 -5.23 -14.96 6.09
N ILE A 424 -4.13 -14.27 5.79
CA ILE A 424 -4.08 -13.12 4.90
C ILE A 424 -4.23 -13.60 3.46
N SER A 425 -4.99 -12.85 2.69
CA SER A 425 -5.41 -13.22 1.35
C SER A 425 -5.20 -12.08 0.36
N ILE A 426 -5.10 -12.46 -0.91
CA ILE A 426 -5.13 -11.54 -2.03
C ILE A 426 -6.38 -11.80 -2.89
N PRO A 427 -7.03 -10.75 -3.45
CA PRO A 427 -8.17 -10.94 -4.35
C PRO A 427 -7.85 -11.89 -5.51
N ASP A 428 -8.82 -12.74 -5.85
CA ASP A 428 -8.68 -13.81 -6.87
C ASP A 428 -8.13 -13.31 -8.20
N GLU A 429 -8.60 -12.17 -8.69
CA GLU A 429 -8.17 -11.54 -9.95
C GLU A 429 -6.66 -11.23 -9.99
N ARG A 430 -6.05 -11.03 -8.82
CA ARG A 430 -4.63 -10.68 -8.68
C ARG A 430 -3.74 -11.89 -8.41
N TYR A 431 -4.32 -13.01 -8.01
CA TYR A 431 -3.59 -14.15 -7.46
C TYR A 431 -2.52 -14.68 -8.43
N ASP A 432 -2.90 -14.94 -9.68
CA ASP A 432 -2.00 -15.52 -10.68
C ASP A 432 -0.81 -14.61 -11.00
N LYS A 433 -1.04 -13.30 -11.06
CA LYS A 433 0.03 -12.32 -11.25
C LYS A 433 0.93 -12.25 -10.02
N TYR A 434 0.34 -12.22 -8.83
CA TYR A 434 1.06 -12.11 -7.57
C TYR A 434 1.99 -13.31 -7.32
N ARG A 435 1.50 -14.54 -7.54
CA ARG A 435 2.31 -15.76 -7.32
C ARG A 435 3.52 -15.85 -8.25
N GLN A 436 3.46 -15.24 -9.44
CA GLN A 436 4.56 -15.21 -10.42
C GLN A 436 5.53 -14.04 -10.23
N SER A 437 5.20 -13.08 -9.36
CA SER A 437 5.99 -11.88 -9.11
C SER A 437 6.84 -11.99 -7.85
N SER A 438 7.98 -11.30 -7.84
CA SER A 438 8.77 -11.05 -6.63
C SER A 438 8.64 -9.58 -6.28
N ASP A 439 8.11 -9.31 -5.09
CA ASP A 439 7.85 -7.97 -4.57
C ASP A 439 8.72 -7.69 -3.34
N PHE A 440 8.51 -6.52 -2.75
CA PHE A 440 9.18 -6.09 -1.51
C PHE A 440 9.06 -7.13 -0.39
N ILE A 441 7.85 -7.66 -0.16
CA ILE A 441 7.58 -8.62 0.92
C ILE A 441 8.43 -9.87 0.74
N LYS A 442 8.43 -10.48 -0.45
CA LYS A 442 9.23 -11.67 -0.76
C LYS A 442 10.75 -11.42 -0.79
N LYS A 443 11.18 -10.17 -0.93
CA LYS A 443 12.61 -9.77 -0.92
C LYS A 443 13.14 -9.65 0.50
N TYR A 444 12.44 -8.87 1.31
CA TYR A 444 12.99 -8.27 2.52
C TYR A 444 12.39 -8.83 3.80
N ILE A 445 11.12 -9.23 3.77
CA ILE A 445 10.37 -9.56 4.99
C ILE A 445 10.13 -11.07 5.06
N PHE A 446 9.38 -11.63 4.10
CA PHE A 446 9.00 -13.05 4.06
C PHE A 446 9.48 -13.72 2.77
N PRO A 447 10.78 -14.09 2.67
CA PRO A 447 11.26 -14.91 1.55
C PRO A 447 10.45 -16.20 1.44
N GLY A 448 9.93 -16.49 0.25
CA GLY A 448 9.08 -17.66 0.00
C GLY A 448 7.61 -17.48 0.38
N GLY A 449 7.24 -16.37 1.04
CA GLY A 449 5.86 -16.05 1.37
C GLY A 449 4.96 -15.95 0.13
N SER A 450 3.74 -16.48 0.23
CA SER A 450 2.74 -16.47 -0.83
C SER A 450 1.34 -16.43 -0.24
N LEU A 451 0.70 -15.27 -0.34
CA LEU A 451 -0.70 -15.08 0.03
C LEU A 451 -1.63 -15.98 -0.81
N PRO A 452 -2.50 -16.80 -0.20
CA PRO A 452 -3.57 -17.50 -0.89
C PRO A 452 -4.65 -16.55 -1.44
N ALA A 453 -5.45 -17.05 -2.37
CA ALA A 453 -6.72 -16.45 -2.71
C ALA A 453 -7.86 -17.24 -2.06
N LEU A 454 -8.96 -16.57 -1.72
CA LEU A 454 -10.09 -17.19 -1.02
C LEU A 454 -10.66 -18.40 -1.77
N SER A 455 -10.77 -18.33 -3.11
CA SER A 455 -11.27 -19.45 -3.92
C SER A 455 -10.40 -20.71 -3.80
N ARG A 456 -9.09 -20.55 -3.59
CA ARG A 456 -8.15 -21.67 -3.43
C ARG A 456 -8.33 -22.38 -2.09
N CYS A 457 -8.67 -21.64 -1.04
CA CYS A 457 -8.93 -22.20 0.28
C CYS A 457 -10.32 -22.85 0.39
N ARG A 458 -11.32 -22.37 -0.36
CA ARG A 458 -12.70 -22.92 -0.33
C ARG A 458 -12.89 -24.21 -1.12
N ALA A 459 -12.02 -24.48 -2.09
CA ALA A 459 -12.16 -25.64 -2.98
C ALA A 459 -10.85 -26.42 -3.12
N PRO A 460 -10.34 -27.04 -2.03
CA PRO A 460 -9.25 -27.99 -2.16
C PRO A 460 -9.75 -29.17 -3.00
N ARG A 461 -9.37 -29.19 -4.29
CA ARG A 461 -9.82 -30.19 -5.25
C ARG A 461 -9.06 -31.49 -4.95
N ARG A 462 -9.80 -32.57 -4.66
CA ARG A 462 -9.35 -33.99 -4.53
C ARG A 462 -9.05 -34.51 -3.11
N HIS A 463 -10.04 -34.43 -2.22
CA HIS A 463 -9.98 -35.15 -0.94
C HIS A 463 -11.00 -36.30 -0.88
N ARG A 464 -10.63 -37.41 -0.21
CA ARG A 464 -11.51 -38.56 -0.02
C ARG A 464 -12.70 -38.22 0.89
N ASN A 465 -12.54 -37.27 1.82
CA ASN A 465 -13.61 -36.68 2.63
C ASN A 465 -13.52 -35.14 2.58
N PRO A 466 -14.23 -34.47 1.65
CA PRO A 466 -14.11 -33.03 1.45
C PRO A 466 -14.56 -32.26 2.69
N LEU A 467 -13.72 -31.37 3.22
CA LEU A 467 -14.11 -30.49 4.32
C LEU A 467 -15.08 -29.42 3.81
N LEU A 468 -16.26 -29.33 4.39
CA LEU A 468 -17.21 -28.24 4.13
C LEU A 468 -16.69 -26.98 4.83
N SER A 469 -16.67 -25.85 4.09
CA SER A 469 -16.12 -24.59 4.59
C SER A 469 -17.20 -23.54 4.82
N ASN A 470 -17.23 -22.97 6.02
CA ASN A 470 -17.90 -21.70 6.30
C ASN A 470 -16.82 -20.63 6.47
N ALA A 471 -16.83 -19.64 5.58
CA ALA A 471 -15.78 -18.64 5.51
C ALA A 471 -16.35 -17.28 5.92
N GLU A 472 -15.81 -16.73 6.99
CA GLU A 472 -16.09 -15.38 7.44
C GLU A 472 -14.89 -14.49 7.14
N MET A 473 -15.15 -13.33 6.52
CA MET A 473 -14.14 -12.31 6.34
C MET A 473 -13.96 -11.57 7.66
N LEU A 474 -12.74 -11.48 8.16
CA LEU A 474 -12.44 -10.72 9.38
C LEU A 474 -12.35 -9.21 9.12
N ALA A 475 -12.78 -8.73 7.96
CA ALA A 475 -12.34 -7.43 7.45
C ALA A 475 -13.49 -6.48 7.07
N GLU A 476 -14.33 -6.10 8.03
CA GLU A 476 -15.01 -4.79 7.93
C GLU A 476 -14.28 -3.70 8.77
N LYS A 477 -13.35 -4.06 9.67
CA LYS A 477 -12.70 -3.09 10.60
C LYS A 477 -11.18 -3.26 10.81
N LEU A 478 -10.46 -3.88 9.87
CA LEU A 478 -8.98 -3.89 9.86
C LEU A 478 -8.24 -2.58 9.48
N PRO A 479 -8.82 -1.54 8.84
CA PRO A 479 -8.00 -0.65 8.02
C PRO A 479 -7.25 0.51 8.74
N ARG A 480 -7.18 0.57 10.08
CA ARG A 480 -6.49 1.69 10.76
C ARG A 480 -5.53 1.37 11.93
N LYS A 481 -5.57 0.18 12.54
CA LYS A 481 -4.70 -0.15 13.71
C LYS A 481 -3.40 -0.91 13.39
N THR A 482 -3.19 -1.35 12.15
CA THR A 482 -1.83 -1.67 11.67
C THR A 482 -0.88 -0.49 11.92
N LYS A 483 -1.41 0.74 11.93
CA LYS A 483 -0.70 1.96 12.32
C LYS A 483 -0.47 2.12 13.83
N THR A 484 -1.30 1.57 14.72
CA THR A 484 -1.09 1.68 16.18
C THR A 484 0.05 0.79 16.67
N ILE A 485 0.12 -0.45 16.16
CA ILE A 485 1.28 -1.35 16.35
C ILE A 485 2.56 -0.69 15.81
N PHE A 486 2.45 -0.03 14.66
CA PHE A 486 3.55 0.69 14.00
C PHE A 486 3.95 2.00 14.69
N ASN A 487 3.01 2.78 15.22
CA ASN A 487 3.29 3.99 15.99
C ASN A 487 4.02 3.62 17.29
N ASN A 488 3.69 2.48 17.89
CA ASN A 488 4.45 1.94 19.02
C ASN A 488 5.88 1.60 18.56
N PHE A 489 6.06 0.84 17.48
CA PHE A 489 7.38 0.54 16.88
C PHE A 489 8.25 1.79 16.65
N LEU A 490 7.69 2.85 16.04
CA LEU A 490 8.42 4.08 15.73
C LEU A 490 8.73 4.95 16.96
N THR A 491 7.96 4.84 18.05
CA THR A 491 8.15 5.66 19.27
C THR A 491 8.98 4.95 20.34
N SER A 492 9.06 3.63 20.33
CA SER A 492 9.76 2.85 21.35
C SER A 492 11.17 2.46 20.92
N GLN A 493 12.18 3.23 21.36
CA GLN A 493 13.50 2.72 21.76
C GLN A 493 14.28 1.82 20.77
N ILE A 494 13.94 1.72 19.48
CA ILE A 494 14.66 0.87 18.50
C ILE A 494 16.14 1.28 18.41
N HIS A 495 16.43 2.57 18.56
CA HIS A 495 17.81 3.07 18.64
C HIS A 495 18.62 2.46 19.79
N ALA A 496 17.98 1.90 20.82
CA ALA A 496 18.65 1.22 21.94
C ALA A 496 19.07 -0.23 21.61
N LEU A 497 18.53 -0.84 20.56
CA LEU A 497 18.86 -2.21 20.13
C LEU A 497 19.98 -2.26 19.06
N GLU A 498 20.67 -1.15 18.82
CA GLU A 498 21.81 -1.03 17.88
C GLU A 498 21.51 -1.46 16.42
N PHE A 499 20.24 -1.50 16.00
CA PHE A 499 19.89 -1.76 14.60
C PHE A 499 20.28 -0.60 13.68
N ASP A 500 20.76 -0.92 12.47
CA ASP A 500 21.14 0.10 11.50
C ASP A 500 19.93 0.81 10.88
N ASP A 501 20.15 2.02 10.33
CA ASP A 501 19.05 2.80 9.75
C ASP A 501 18.38 2.11 8.55
N LYS A 502 19.08 1.20 7.86
CA LYS A 502 18.50 0.46 6.72
C LYS A 502 17.47 -0.54 7.21
N PHE A 503 17.75 -1.22 8.32
CA PHE A 503 16.84 -2.12 8.99
C PHE A 503 15.58 -1.36 9.41
N ILE A 504 15.74 -0.22 10.09
CA ILE A 504 14.63 0.62 10.54
C ILE A 504 13.74 1.03 9.36
N ARG A 505 14.32 1.58 8.27
CA ARG A 505 13.57 1.97 7.08
C ARG A 505 12.94 0.79 6.34
N THR A 506 13.52 -0.40 6.43
CA THR A 506 12.93 -1.61 5.86
C THR A 506 11.64 -1.99 6.59
N TRP A 507 11.65 -1.95 7.92
CA TRP A 507 10.45 -2.20 8.72
C TRP A 507 9.41 -1.08 8.60
N GLU A 508 9.86 0.19 8.53
CA GLU A 508 8.99 1.34 8.22
C GLU A 508 8.23 1.12 6.90
N TYR A 509 8.95 0.76 5.85
CA TYR A 509 8.36 0.45 4.56
C TYR A 509 7.39 -0.73 4.63
N TYR A 510 7.74 -1.78 5.37
CA TYR A 510 6.89 -2.96 5.54
C TYR A 510 5.54 -2.65 6.18
N PHE A 511 5.54 -1.92 7.30
CA PHE A 511 4.30 -1.62 8.01
C PHE A 511 3.39 -0.71 7.19
N ASP A 512 3.93 0.35 6.58
CA ASP A 512 3.13 1.24 5.72
C ASP A 512 2.62 0.53 4.46
N TYR A 513 3.41 -0.38 3.89
CA TYR A 513 3.01 -1.21 2.75
C TYR A 513 1.82 -2.12 3.10
N CYS A 514 1.90 -2.82 4.23
CA CYS A 514 0.81 -3.67 4.71
C CYS A 514 -0.43 -2.86 5.12
N ALA A 515 -0.24 -1.74 5.81
CA ALA A 515 -1.32 -0.83 6.22
C ALA A 515 -2.08 -0.30 5.00
N ALA A 516 -1.37 0.17 3.97
CA ALA A 516 -1.99 0.56 2.70
C ALA A 516 -2.78 -0.61 2.12
N GLY A 517 -2.18 -1.80 2.11
CA GLY A 517 -2.75 -3.01 1.56
C GLY A 517 -4.13 -3.37 2.13
N PHE A 518 -4.24 -3.40 3.46
CA PHE A 518 -5.51 -3.64 4.16
C PHE A 518 -6.47 -2.46 4.06
N LYS A 519 -5.97 -1.22 4.14
CA LYS A 519 -6.80 0.00 4.07
C LYS A 519 -7.51 0.17 2.75
N THR A 520 -6.92 -0.28 1.66
CA THR A 520 -7.51 -0.24 0.32
C THR A 520 -8.18 -1.56 -0.07
N HIS A 521 -8.37 -2.50 0.87
CA HIS A 521 -8.92 -3.83 0.63
C HIS A 521 -8.20 -4.61 -0.49
N THR A 522 -6.90 -4.33 -0.67
CA THR A 522 -6.07 -5.09 -1.61
C THR A 522 -5.48 -6.34 -1.00
N PHE A 523 -5.51 -6.41 0.34
CA PHE A 523 -5.39 -7.61 1.14
C PHE A 523 -6.69 -7.79 1.94
N GLY A 524 -7.06 -9.03 2.19
CA GLY A 524 -8.10 -9.39 3.15
C GLY A 524 -7.54 -10.34 4.19
N ASP A 525 -8.23 -10.52 5.30
CA ASP A 525 -7.94 -11.56 6.28
C ASP A 525 -9.22 -12.37 6.52
N TYR A 526 -9.11 -13.70 6.55
CA TYR A 526 -10.25 -14.60 6.61
C TYR A 526 -10.07 -15.62 7.72
N GLN A 527 -11.15 -15.90 8.45
CA GLN A 527 -11.29 -17.10 9.26
C GLN A 527 -12.23 -18.08 8.57
N ILE A 528 -11.74 -19.28 8.30
CA ILE A 528 -12.52 -20.35 7.67
C ILE A 528 -12.58 -21.56 8.59
N VAL A 529 -13.80 -22.02 8.83
CA VAL A 529 -14.09 -23.24 9.59
C VAL A 529 -14.39 -24.36 8.61
N PHE A 530 -13.72 -25.48 8.81
CA PHE A 530 -13.78 -26.69 8.00
C PHE A 530 -14.26 -27.87 8.85
N SER A 531 -15.19 -28.65 8.34
CA SER A 531 -15.64 -29.89 9.00
C SER A 531 -15.91 -31.00 7.99
N ARG A 532 -15.88 -32.26 8.43
CA ARG A 532 -16.29 -33.38 7.57
C ARG A 532 -17.79 -33.30 7.24
N PRO A 533 -18.23 -33.79 6.06
CA PRO A 533 -19.65 -33.88 5.72
C PRO A 533 -20.36 -34.81 6.72
N GLY A 534 -21.54 -34.42 7.18
CA GLY A 534 -22.31 -35.24 8.13
C GLY A 534 -21.80 -35.21 9.58
N ASN A 535 -21.00 -34.21 9.97
CA ASN A 535 -20.58 -33.99 11.37
C ASN A 535 -21.74 -33.49 12.27
N VAL A 536 -22.78 -34.32 12.38
CA VAL A 536 -24.02 -34.06 13.14
C VAL A 536 -23.74 -33.94 14.63
N SER A 537 -22.75 -34.70 15.16
CA SER A 537 -22.35 -34.62 16.57
C SER A 537 -21.90 -33.22 16.98
N THR A 538 -21.27 -32.48 16.07
CA THR A 538 -20.70 -31.15 16.35
C THR A 538 -21.61 -30.00 15.94
N PHE A 539 -22.42 -30.16 14.89
CA PHE A 539 -23.31 -29.10 14.37
C PHE A 539 -24.79 -29.30 14.70
N GLY A 540 -25.15 -30.42 15.32
CA GLY A 540 -26.54 -30.80 15.56
C GLY A 540 -27.17 -31.44 14.33
N ASP A 541 -28.26 -32.19 14.55
CA ASP A 541 -29.04 -32.77 13.46
C ASP A 541 -29.95 -31.68 12.87
N PRO A 542 -29.76 -31.29 11.59
CA PRO A 542 -30.59 -30.26 10.96
C PRO A 542 -32.08 -30.66 10.88
N TYR A 543 -32.40 -31.95 11.07
CA TYR A 543 -33.77 -32.47 11.06
C TYR A 543 -34.42 -32.56 12.45
N ASN A 544 -33.69 -32.29 13.53
CA ASN A 544 -34.20 -32.27 14.91
C ASN A 544 -34.59 -30.87 15.41
N VAL A 545 -34.72 -29.89 14.52
CA VAL A 545 -35.41 -28.65 14.87
C VAL A 545 -36.86 -29.00 15.12
N ILE A 546 -37.25 -29.05 16.40
CA ILE A 546 -38.64 -29.14 16.83
C ILE A 546 -39.35 -27.95 16.19
N VAL A 547 -40.03 -28.19 15.07
CA VAL A 547 -41.04 -27.27 14.55
C VAL A 547 -42.06 -27.15 15.67
N PRO A 548 -42.33 -25.96 16.22
CA PRO A 548 -43.40 -25.80 17.19
C PRO A 548 -44.67 -26.32 16.53
N SER A 549 -45.19 -27.44 17.06
CA SER A 549 -46.46 -28.00 16.65
C SER A 549 -47.52 -26.91 16.80
N ALA A 550 -47.96 -26.33 15.70
CA ALA A 550 -49.14 -25.49 15.66
C ALA A 550 -50.36 -26.39 15.83
N TYR A 551 -50.73 -26.64 17.09
CA TYR A 551 -52.04 -27.12 17.51
C TYR A 551 -52.49 -26.34 18.74
#